data_AF-A0A447XH35-F1
#
_entry.id   AF-A0A447XH35-F1
#
_cell.length_a   1.000
_cell.length_b   1.000
_cell.length_c   1.000
_cell.angle_alpha   90.00
_cell.angle_beta   90.00
_cell.angle_gamma   90.00
#
_symmetry.space_group_name_H-M   'P 1'
#
loop_
_entity.id
_entity.type
_entity.pdbx_description
1 polymer ?
#
loop_
_entity_poly.entity_id
_entity_poly.type
_entity_poly.pdbx_seq_one_letter_code
_entity_poly.pdbx_strand_id
1 'polypeptide(L)'
;MPRPVISSRIDEPAYQGLQGFTADILLQASNVRWRGMNFTDVATQMTNKSGLLEITQLQGKLNGGQVSLPGALDATSINPRINFQPRLENVEIGTILKAFNYPISVDWKDVTGW
;
A
#
# COMPACT_ATOMS: atom_id res chain seq x y z
N MET A 1 23.75 -15.49 24.47
CA MET A 1 22.28 -15.29 24.51
C MET A 1 21.93 -14.23 23.48
N PRO A 2 21.05 -14.47 22.48
CA PRO A 2 20.63 -13.38 21.61
C PRO A 2 19.64 -12.51 22.38
N ARG A 3 19.91 -11.20 22.47
CA ARG A 3 18.92 -10.23 22.91
C ARG A 3 17.89 -10.04 21.78
N PRO A 4 16.59 -9.88 22.09
CA PRO A 4 15.61 -9.50 21.09
C PRO A 4 16.00 -8.12 20.52
N VAL A 5 16.16 -8.03 19.20
CA VAL A 5 16.20 -6.74 18.50
C VAL A 5 14.77 -6.42 18.11
N ILE A 6 14.11 -5.53 18.85
CA ILE A 6 12.86 -4.92 18.40
C ILE A 6 13.30 -3.75 17.52
N SER A 7 13.28 -3.91 16.19
CA SER A 7 13.40 -2.77 15.27
C SER A 7 12.06 -2.05 15.19
N SER A 8 11.65 -1.38 16.26
CA SER A 8 10.58 -0.40 16.18
C SER A 8 11.19 0.89 15.62
N ARG A 9 11.31 0.99 14.30
CA ARG A 9 11.60 2.27 13.64
C ARG A 9 10.32 3.10 13.63
N ILE A 10 9.96 3.61 14.80
CA ILE A 10 8.77 4.47 14.97
C ILE A 10 9.08 5.89 14.47
N ASP A 11 10.37 6.26 14.36
CA ASP A 11 10.82 7.62 14.02
C ASP A 11 11.49 7.74 12.63
N GLU A 12 11.48 6.70 11.80
CA GLU A 12 12.04 6.83 10.45
C GLU A 12 11.03 7.62 9.58
N PRO A 13 11.45 8.73 8.94
CA PRO A 13 10.59 9.45 8.00
C PRO A 13 9.95 8.47 7.03
N ALA A 14 8.63 8.58 6.87
CA ALA A 14 7.90 7.73 5.95
C ALA A 14 8.59 7.76 4.57
N TYR A 15 8.74 6.58 3.95
CA TYR A 15 9.29 6.41 2.60
C TYR A 15 10.82 6.61 2.42
N GLN A 16 11.60 6.80 3.50
CA GLN A 16 13.07 6.91 3.42
C GLN A 16 13.73 5.73 2.68
N GLY A 17 13.17 4.53 2.81
CA GLY A 17 13.63 3.35 2.08
C GLY A 17 13.64 3.52 0.55
N LEU A 18 12.71 4.29 -0.03
CA LEU A 18 12.64 4.51 -1.48
C LEU A 18 13.78 5.41 -1.99
N GLN A 19 14.29 6.32 -1.16
CA GLN A 19 15.42 7.18 -1.54
C GLN A 19 16.74 6.42 -1.66
N GLY A 20 16.87 5.30 -0.93
CA GLY A 20 18.11 4.54 -0.81
C GLY A 20 18.43 3.59 -1.96
N PHE A 21 17.55 3.43 -2.95
CA PHE A 21 17.79 2.50 -4.05
C PHE A 21 17.13 2.93 -5.37
N THR A 22 17.60 2.30 -6.44
CA THR A 22 16.96 2.32 -7.76
C THR A 22 16.66 0.88 -8.16
N ALA A 23 15.46 0.63 -8.69
CA ALA A 23 15.05 -0.68 -9.14
C ALA A 23 13.99 -0.59 -10.25
N ASP A 24 14.04 -1.53 -11.18
CA ASP A 24 12.96 -1.87 -12.08
C ASP A 24 12.40 -3.23 -11.66
N ILE A 25 11.10 -3.30 -11.41
CA ILE A 25 10.45 -4.47 -10.81
C ILE A 25 9.33 -4.93 -11.73
N LEU A 26 9.42 -6.19 -12.15
CA LEU A 26 8.37 -6.91 -12.85
C LEU A 26 8.10 -8.21 -12.09
N LEU A 27 6.90 -8.35 -11.56
CA LEU A 27 6.50 -9.50 -10.76
C LEU A 27 5.17 -10.06 -11.27
N GLN A 28 5.14 -11.38 -11.45
CA GLN A 28 3.92 -12.14 -11.67
C GLN A 28 3.84 -13.23 -10.62
N ALA A 29 2.70 -13.31 -9.94
CA ALA A 29 2.47 -14.31 -8.90
C ALA A 29 1.06 -14.85 -9.00
N SER A 30 0.92 -16.18 -9.05
CA SER A 30 -0.40 -16.81 -9.10
C SER A 30 -1.20 -16.55 -7.83
N ASN A 31 -0.54 -16.44 -6.67
CA ASN A 31 -1.17 -16.19 -5.39
C ASN A 31 -0.29 -15.26 -4.53
N VAL A 32 -0.90 -14.24 -3.93
CA VAL A 32 -0.28 -13.35 -2.96
C VAL A 32 -1.19 -13.21 -1.76
N ARG A 33 -0.69 -13.48 -0.56
CA ARG A 33 -1.44 -13.26 0.68
C ARG A 33 -1.01 -11.94 1.32
N TRP A 34 -1.94 -11.00 1.45
CA TRP A 34 -1.69 -9.71 2.09
C TRP A 34 -2.76 -9.40 3.14
N ARG A 35 -2.33 -9.15 4.38
CA ARG A 35 -3.22 -8.84 5.52
C ARG A 35 -4.41 -9.80 5.65
N GLY A 36 -4.17 -11.09 5.38
CA GLY A 36 -5.19 -12.14 5.45
C GLY A 36 -6.02 -12.33 4.18
N MET A 37 -5.98 -11.40 3.22
CA MET A 37 -6.62 -11.54 1.91
C MET A 37 -5.73 -12.34 0.96
N ASN A 38 -6.33 -13.24 0.18
CA ASN A 38 -5.66 -13.97 -0.88
C ASN A 38 -5.99 -13.32 -2.22
N PHE A 39 -4.99 -12.71 -2.84
CA PHE A 39 -5.07 -12.25 -4.21
C PHE A 39 -4.59 -13.35 -5.15
N THR A 40 -5.25 -13.48 -6.30
CA THR A 40 -4.81 -14.33 -7.39
C THR A 40 -4.48 -13.51 -8.63
N ASP A 41 -3.76 -14.11 -9.57
CA ASP A 41 -3.40 -13.49 -10.85
C ASP A 41 -2.74 -12.11 -10.66
N VAL A 42 -1.80 -12.02 -9.73
CA VAL A 42 -1.16 -10.76 -9.37
C VAL A 42 -0.10 -10.42 -10.40
N ALA A 43 -0.21 -9.22 -10.96
CA ALA A 43 0.77 -8.63 -11.85
C ALA A 43 1.20 -7.28 -11.32
N THR A 44 2.51 -7.04 -11.32
CA THR A 44 3.11 -5.78 -10.87
C THR A 44 4.22 -5.36 -11.80
N GLN A 45 4.19 -4.09 -12.19
CA GLN A 45 5.27 -3.40 -12.87
C GLN A 45 5.46 -2.04 -12.19
N MET A 46 6.66 -1.83 -11.66
CA MET A 46 7.00 -0.59 -10.95
C MET A 46 8.47 -0.26 -11.12
N THR A 47 8.79 1.02 -11.01
CA THR A 47 10.16 1.51 -10.94
C THR A 47 10.32 2.39 -9.71
N ASN A 48 11.47 2.32 -9.06
CA ASN A 48 11.87 3.29 -8.07
C ASN A 48 13.19 3.91 -8.51
N LYS A 49 13.28 5.23 -8.51
CA LYS A 49 14.49 5.99 -8.83
C LYS A 49 14.77 6.97 -7.72
N SER A 50 15.50 6.53 -6.70
CA SER A 50 15.93 7.34 -5.56
C SER A 50 14.79 8.16 -4.93
N GLY A 51 13.62 7.54 -4.73
CA GLY A 51 12.47 8.17 -4.08
C GLY A 51 11.33 8.53 -5.02
N LEU A 52 11.54 8.50 -6.34
CA LEU A 52 10.46 8.55 -7.31
C LEU A 52 9.99 7.13 -7.63
N LEU A 53 8.88 6.72 -7.01
CA LEU A 53 8.22 5.44 -7.24
C LEU A 53 7.09 5.61 -8.26
N GLU A 54 7.17 4.90 -9.37
CA GLU A 54 6.11 4.80 -10.37
C GLU A 54 5.59 3.37 -10.43
N ILE A 55 4.28 3.20 -10.25
CA ILE A 55 3.57 1.93 -10.34
C ILE A 55 2.67 2.00 -11.57
N THR A 56 3.17 1.51 -12.71
CA THR A 56 2.40 1.46 -13.95
C THR A 56 1.37 0.34 -13.92
N GLN A 57 1.66 -0.74 -13.20
CA GLN A 57 0.75 -1.85 -13.00
C GLN A 57 0.88 -2.38 -11.58
N LEU A 58 -0.26 -2.47 -10.88
CA LEU A 58 -0.41 -3.25 -9.65
C LEU A 58 -1.85 -3.71 -9.61
N GLN A 59 -2.06 -4.99 -9.90
CA GLN A 59 -3.40 -5.54 -10.02
C GLN A 59 -3.45 -7.01 -9.61
N GLY A 60 -4.63 -7.45 -9.21
CA GLY A 60 -4.90 -8.84 -8.90
C GLY A 60 -6.39 -9.05 -8.64
N LYS A 61 -6.80 -10.31 -8.60
CA LYS A 61 -8.18 -10.68 -8.32
C LYS A 61 -8.35 -10.97 -6.84
N LEU A 62 -9.49 -10.57 -6.29
CA LEU A 62 -9.87 -10.79 -4.90
C LEU A 62 -11.34 -11.19 -4.84
N ASN A 63 -11.61 -12.41 -4.35
CA ASN A 63 -12.96 -12.97 -4.25
C ASN A 63 -13.80 -12.84 -5.55
N GLY A 64 -13.15 -13.05 -6.70
CA GLY A 64 -13.78 -12.96 -8.01
C GLY A 64 -13.85 -11.55 -8.62
N GLY A 65 -13.61 -10.50 -7.83
CA GLY A 65 -13.49 -9.12 -8.30
C GLY A 65 -12.06 -8.76 -8.71
N GLN A 66 -11.89 -7.68 -9.46
CA GLN A 66 -10.60 -7.14 -9.87
C GLN A 66 -10.23 -5.91 -9.03
N VAL A 67 -9.02 -5.90 -8.50
CA VAL A 67 -8.42 -4.77 -7.79
C VAL A 67 -7.25 -4.25 -8.63
N SER A 68 -7.11 -2.94 -8.76
CA SER A 68 -5.90 -2.31 -9.27
C SER A 68 -5.57 -1.02 -8.51
N LEU A 69 -4.28 -0.75 -8.34
CA LEU A 69 -3.77 0.44 -7.66
C LEU A 69 -2.52 1.00 -8.37
N PRO A 70 -2.65 1.48 -9.62
CA PRO A 70 -1.57 2.23 -10.25
C PRO A 70 -1.43 3.62 -9.63
N GLY A 71 -0.26 4.20 -9.79
CA GLY A 71 0.01 5.57 -9.36
C GLY A 71 1.49 5.87 -9.18
N ALA A 72 1.77 6.99 -8.54
CA ALA A 72 3.12 7.43 -8.26
C ALA A 72 3.24 8.02 -6.85
N LEU A 73 4.43 7.88 -6.29
CA LEU A 73 4.86 8.50 -5.05
C LEU A 73 6.19 9.19 -5.32
N ASP A 74 6.21 10.51 -5.16
CA ASP A 74 7.43 11.30 -5.15
C ASP A 74 7.81 11.57 -3.69
N ALA A 75 8.78 10.80 -3.21
CA ALA A 75 9.37 10.94 -1.88
C ALA A 75 10.75 11.60 -1.93
N THR A 76 11.10 12.32 -3.00
CA THR A 76 12.40 13.00 -3.12
C THR A 76 12.52 14.22 -2.21
N SER A 77 11.39 14.77 -1.77
CA SER A 77 11.29 15.90 -0.84
C SER A 77 10.80 15.46 0.54
N ILE A 78 10.98 16.33 1.54
CA ILE A 78 10.50 16.13 2.91
C ILE A 78 8.97 15.97 3.00
N ASN A 79 8.24 16.57 2.05
CA ASN A 79 6.80 16.42 1.91
C ASN A 79 6.51 15.53 0.68
N PRO A 80 6.28 14.23 0.87
CA PRO A 80 6.05 13.33 -0.24
C PRO A 80 4.72 13.64 -0.95
N ARG A 81 4.71 13.55 -2.29
CA ARG A 81 3.51 13.72 -3.10
C ARG A 81 3.02 12.38 -3.57
N ILE A 82 1.74 12.12 -3.35
CA ILE A 82 1.11 10.84 -3.61
C ILE A 82 -0.03 11.02 -4.60
N ASN A 83 -0.03 10.22 -5.67
CA ASN A 83 -1.12 10.16 -6.63
C ASN A 83 -1.41 8.70 -6.98
N PHE A 84 -2.44 8.13 -6.35
CA PHE A 84 -2.91 6.78 -6.67
C PHE A 84 -4.34 6.83 -7.18
N GLN A 85 -4.65 5.95 -8.13
CA GLN A 85 -5.97 5.81 -8.72
C GLN A 85 -6.48 4.39 -8.51
N PRO A 86 -6.91 4.03 -7.29
CA PRO A 86 -7.49 2.72 -7.03
C PRO A 86 -8.71 2.49 -7.92
N ARG A 87 -8.80 1.30 -8.51
CA ARG A 87 -10.02 0.82 -9.17
C ARG A 87 -10.41 -0.53 -8.59
N LEU A 88 -11.69 -0.64 -8.26
CA LEU A 88 -12.32 -1.84 -7.75
C LEU A 88 -13.46 -2.19 -8.70
N GLU A 89 -13.44 -3.40 -9.22
CA GLU A 89 -14.48 -3.89 -10.13
C GLU A 89 -15.03 -5.20 -9.58
N ASN A 90 -16.31 -5.22 -9.24
CA ASN A 90 -17.00 -6.38 -8.67
C ASN A 90 -16.33 -6.94 -7.40
N VAL A 91 -15.66 -6.08 -6.64
CA VAL A 91 -15.03 -6.45 -5.37
C VAL A 91 -16.02 -6.18 -4.24
N GLU A 92 -16.26 -7.19 -3.40
CA GLU A 92 -17.09 -7.02 -2.21
C GLU A 92 -16.35 -6.12 -1.19
N ILE A 93 -16.90 -4.93 -0.92
CA ILE A 93 -16.31 -3.95 0.01
C ILE A 93 -16.07 -4.54 1.40
N GLY A 94 -16.93 -5.45 1.87
CA GLY A 94 -16.76 -6.15 3.15
C GLY A 94 -15.44 -6.92 3.26
N THR A 95 -14.87 -7.39 2.14
CA THR A 95 -13.57 -8.06 2.12
C THR A 95 -12.43 -7.06 2.35
N ILE A 96 -12.51 -5.88 1.72
CA ILE A 96 -11.51 -4.83 1.85
C ILE A 96 -11.49 -4.27 3.28
N LEU A 97 -12.66 -4.04 3.89
CA LEU A 97 -12.77 -3.54 5.27
C LEU A 97 -12.08 -4.46 6.29
N LYS A 98 -12.13 -5.78 6.10
CA LYS A 98 -11.41 -6.75 6.97
C LYS A 98 -9.90 -6.56 6.92
N ALA A 99 -9.36 -6.29 5.74
CA ALA A 99 -7.92 -6.11 5.61
C ALA A 99 -7.43 -4.87 6.32
N PHE A 100 -8.21 -3.78 6.29
CA PHE A 100 -7.75 -2.52 6.84
C PHE A 100 -7.67 -2.48 8.37
N ASN A 101 -8.29 -3.43 9.10
CA ASN A 101 -8.30 -3.52 10.57
C ASN A 101 -8.27 -2.14 11.25
N TYR A 102 -9.01 -1.20 10.66
CA TYR A 102 -8.97 0.20 11.01
C TYR A 102 -9.90 0.33 12.22
N PRO A 103 -9.42 0.71 13.41
CA PRO A 103 -10.31 1.44 14.30
C PRO A 103 -10.71 2.68 13.50
N ILE A 104 -11.96 2.76 13.08
CA ILE A 104 -12.49 4.02 12.59
C ILE A 104 -12.53 4.90 13.84
N SER A 105 -11.44 5.62 14.14
CA SER A 105 -11.52 6.77 15.03
C SER A 105 -12.29 7.83 14.25
N VAL A 106 -13.61 7.68 14.22
CA VAL A 106 -14.50 8.80 14.00
C VAL A 106 -14.31 9.66 15.24
N ASP A 107 -13.41 10.63 15.15
CA ASP A 107 -13.33 11.66 16.17
C ASP A 107 -14.59 12.52 15.97
N TRP A 108 -15.67 12.13 16.63
CA TRP A 108 -17.01 12.75 16.53
C TRP A 108 -17.06 14.14 17.16
N LYS A 109 -15.90 14.75 17.47
CA LYS A 109 -15.82 15.92 18.34
C LYS A 109 -16.21 17.26 17.71
N ASP A 110 -16.63 17.29 16.45
CA ASP A 110 -17.10 18.51 15.79
C ASP A 110 -18.59 18.52 15.42
N VAL A 111 -19.42 17.64 16.02
CA VAL A 111 -20.89 17.73 15.89
C VAL A 111 -21.57 17.61 17.26
N THR A 112 -21.44 18.67 18.06
CA THR A 112 -22.54 19.41 18.71
C THR A 112 -21.95 20.32 19.79
N GLY A 113 -21.83 21.61 19.49
CA GLY A 113 -21.78 22.64 20.52
C GLY A 113 -23.20 22.95 20.97
N TRP A 114 -23.57 22.45 22.15
CA TRP A 114 -24.58 22.97 23.06
C TRP A 114 -24.10 22.72 24.48
#